data_AF-A0A1G1B954-F1
#
_entry.id   AF-A0A1G1B954-F1
#
_cell.length_a   1.000
_cell.length_b   1.000
_cell.length_c   1.000
_cell.angle_alpha   90.00
_cell.angle_beta   90.00
_cell.angle_gamma   90.00
#
_symmetry.space_group_name_H-M   'P 1'
#
loop_
_entity.id
_entity.type
_entity.pdbx_description
1 polymer ?
#
loop_
_entity_poly.entity_id
_entity_poly.type
_entity_poly.pdbx_seq_one_letter_code
_entity_poly.pdbx_strand_id
1 'polypeptide(L)'
;MNKWEQFKEALKKIFNFSAEQETQIKEAFEETEKSDKKNDLTELIETFKAQSKGKENDAVTKLLDGLGSQLAVALEANKNLASLLAEEKTNREKSVVAQQTADKAARDKKITDTLDKHEKEGKFPKADRAKWEKRLNENFEEWNGELEAKPVSKEFQNQKQQSSQQQQSASGGSEKKENPREVLRNEIASQMNLKTTV
;
A
#
# COMPACT_ATOMS: atom_id res chain seq x y z
N MET A 1 33.10 26.71 -16.39
CA MET A 1 32.24 27.46 -17.33
C MET A 1 31.92 28.80 -16.69
N ASN A 2 32.09 29.91 -17.43
CA ASN A 2 31.75 31.25 -16.93
C ASN A 2 30.20 31.38 -16.88
N LYS A 3 29.65 31.99 -15.82
CA LYS A 3 28.19 32.22 -15.65
C LYS A 3 27.59 33.01 -16.82
N TRP A 4 28.35 33.97 -17.37
CA TRP A 4 27.96 34.70 -18.56
C TRP A 4 27.76 33.77 -19.77
N GLU A 5 28.68 32.83 -20.01
CA GLU A 5 28.58 31.91 -21.15
C GLU A 5 27.40 30.93 -20.98
N GLN A 6 27.09 30.51 -19.75
CA GLN A 6 25.90 29.69 -19.48
C GLN A 6 24.60 30.48 -19.70
N PHE A 7 24.55 31.74 -19.25
CA PHE A 7 23.41 32.63 -19.44
C PHE A 7 23.19 32.97 -20.93
N LYS A 8 24.27 33.30 -21.65
CA LYS A 8 24.27 33.55 -23.09
C LYS A 8 23.84 32.33 -23.90
N GLU A 9 24.34 31.14 -23.60
CA GLU A 9 23.92 29.90 -24.27
C GLU A 9 22.44 29.58 -24.02
N ALA A 10 21.94 29.81 -22.80
CA ALA A 10 20.53 29.66 -22.49
C ALA A 10 19.67 30.68 -23.26
N LEU A 11 20.09 31.94 -23.32
CA LEU A 11 19.40 32.97 -24.09
C LEU A 11 19.41 32.66 -25.59
N LYS A 12 20.53 32.18 -26.16
CA LYS A 12 20.63 31.83 -27.59
C LYS A 12 19.71 30.69 -28.02
N LYS A 13 19.43 29.76 -27.12
CA LYS A 13 18.47 28.67 -27.36
C LYS A 13 17.03 29.15 -27.44
N ILE A 14 16.74 30.32 -26.87
CA ILE A 14 15.40 30.89 -26.78
C ILE A 14 15.23 32.03 -27.80
N PHE A 15 16.30 32.78 -28.08
CA PHE A 15 16.31 33.92 -28.99
C PHE A 15 17.61 34.01 -29.80
N ASN A 16 17.48 34.35 -31.09
CA ASN A 16 18.58 34.95 -31.83
C ASN A 16 18.58 36.46 -31.57
N PHE A 17 19.66 36.97 -31.00
CA PHE A 17 19.90 38.40 -30.78
C PHE A 17 21.17 38.85 -31.51
N SER A 18 21.24 40.14 -31.86
CA SER A 18 22.39 40.73 -32.54
C SER A 18 23.59 40.90 -31.60
N ALA A 19 24.78 41.12 -32.15
CA ALA A 19 25.98 41.40 -31.35
C ALA A 19 25.84 42.67 -30.47
N GLU A 20 25.07 43.64 -30.94
CA GLU A 20 24.79 44.88 -30.21
C GLU A 20 23.87 44.63 -29.00
N GLN A 21 22.85 43.77 -29.17
CA GLN A 21 21.99 43.30 -28.08
C GLN A 21 22.75 42.41 -27.09
N GLU A 22 23.66 41.56 -27.57
CA GLU A 22 24.54 40.75 -26.71
C GLU A 22 25.35 41.63 -25.76
N THR A 23 25.86 42.76 -26.26
CA THR A 23 26.70 43.69 -25.49
C THR A 23 25.88 44.36 -24.38
N GLN A 24 24.67 44.82 -24.69
CA GLN A 24 23.76 45.42 -23.71
C GLN A 24 23.32 44.41 -22.64
N ILE A 25 23.03 43.16 -23.04
CA ILE A 25 22.68 42.06 -22.11
C ILE A 25 23.88 41.65 -21.25
N LYS A 26 25.10 41.81 -21.76
CA LYS A 26 26.32 41.52 -20.99
C LYS A 26 26.57 42.57 -19.92
N GLU A 27 26.49 43.85 -20.28
CA GLU A 27 26.64 44.96 -19.33
C GLU A 27 25.62 44.86 -18.20
N ALA A 28 24.36 44.56 -18.55
CA ALA A 28 23.27 44.26 -17.63
C ALA A 28 23.59 43.16 -16.62
N PHE A 29 24.08 42.04 -17.15
CA PHE A 29 24.36 40.84 -16.41
C PHE A 29 25.51 41.09 -15.42
N GLU A 30 26.56 41.76 -15.87
CA GLU A 30 27.71 42.12 -15.05
C GLU A 30 27.38 43.17 -13.98
N GLU A 31 26.50 44.14 -14.28
CA GLU A 31 26.05 45.14 -13.30
C GLU A 31 25.20 44.50 -12.19
N THR A 32 24.37 43.51 -12.56
CA THR A 32 23.53 42.81 -11.59
C THR A 32 24.30 41.76 -10.78
N GLU A 33 25.31 41.12 -11.38
CA GLU A 33 26.23 40.22 -10.66
C GLU A 33 27.05 40.97 -9.59
N LYS A 34 27.35 42.25 -9.81
CA LYS A 34 28.02 43.12 -8.84
C LYS A 34 27.11 43.60 -7.70
N SER A 35 25.80 43.44 -7.83
CA SER A 35 24.87 43.76 -6.75
C SER A 35 24.84 42.58 -5.76
N ASP A 36 25.16 42.85 -4.50
CA ASP A 36 25.32 41.86 -3.41
C ASP A 36 23.98 41.22 -2.97
N LYS A 37 22.95 41.28 -3.80
CA LYS A 37 21.64 40.67 -3.57
C LYS A 37 21.70 39.23 -4.08
N LYS A 38 21.06 38.32 -3.34
CA LYS A 38 20.89 36.92 -3.74
C LYS A 38 20.15 36.90 -5.08
N ASN A 39 20.91 36.83 -6.17
CA ASN A 39 20.41 36.93 -7.53
C ASN A 39 19.46 35.78 -7.88
N ASP A 40 18.20 35.93 -7.48
CA ASP A 40 17.06 35.25 -8.08
C ASP A 40 16.93 35.79 -9.51
N LEU A 41 16.81 34.90 -10.49
CA LEU A 41 16.61 35.26 -11.90
C LEU A 41 15.42 36.23 -12.06
N THR A 42 14.45 36.13 -11.15
CA THR A 42 13.31 37.04 -11.01
C THR A 42 13.74 38.47 -10.65
N GLU A 43 14.58 38.64 -9.62
CA GLU A 43 15.08 39.97 -9.20
C GLU A 43 16.02 40.59 -10.25
N LEU A 44 16.79 39.76 -10.95
CA LEU A 44 17.60 40.14 -12.10
C LEU A 44 16.74 40.76 -13.21
N ILE A 45 15.63 40.09 -13.58
CA ILE A 45 14.71 40.57 -14.62
C ILE A 45 13.99 41.85 -14.18
N GLU A 46 13.57 41.95 -12.90
CA GLU A 46 12.91 43.15 -12.38
C GLU A 46 13.84 44.37 -12.29
N THR A 47 15.07 44.18 -11.80
CA THR A 47 16.10 45.23 -11.76
C THR A 47 16.41 45.73 -13.17
N PHE A 48 16.46 44.80 -14.14
CA PHE A 48 16.75 45.15 -15.52
C PHE A 48 15.57 45.82 -16.24
N LYS A 49 14.32 45.43 -15.95
CA LYS A 49 13.11 46.17 -16.37
C LYS A 49 13.06 47.59 -15.80
N ALA A 50 13.53 47.78 -14.57
CA ALA A 50 13.58 49.11 -13.96
C ALA A 50 14.64 50.01 -14.62
N GLN A 51 15.79 49.45 -15.02
CA GLN A 51 16.86 50.18 -15.71
C GLN A 51 16.57 50.49 -17.18
N SER A 52 15.71 49.70 -17.84
CA SER A 52 15.30 49.93 -19.24
C SER A 52 14.07 50.85 -19.37
N LYS A 53 13.38 51.15 -18.27
CA LYS A 53 12.26 52.09 -18.22
C LYS A 53 12.71 53.50 -18.62
N GLY A 54 12.35 53.93 -19.83
CA GLY A 54 12.66 55.26 -20.36
C GLY A 54 13.72 55.30 -21.47
N LYS A 55 14.32 54.16 -21.84
CA LYS A 55 15.09 54.04 -23.09
C LYS A 55 14.16 53.48 -24.15
N GLU A 56 13.69 54.32 -25.06
CA GLU A 56 12.85 53.95 -26.21
C GLU A 56 13.62 53.05 -27.19
N ASN A 57 13.87 51.80 -26.82
CA ASN A 57 14.29 50.75 -27.73
C ASN A 57 13.28 49.61 -27.64
N ASP A 58 12.22 49.77 -28.44
CA ASP A 58 10.97 49.00 -28.46
C ASP A 58 11.17 47.48 -28.63
N ALA A 59 12.30 47.04 -29.19
CA ALA A 59 12.62 45.63 -29.38
C ALA A 59 13.10 44.93 -28.09
N VAL A 60 13.93 45.59 -27.28
CA VAL A 60 14.52 44.97 -26.08
C VAL A 60 13.47 44.85 -24.98
N THR A 61 12.65 45.88 -24.78
CA THR A 61 11.56 45.86 -23.79
C THR A 61 10.50 44.80 -24.11
N LYS A 62 10.10 44.65 -25.38
CA LYS A 62 9.16 43.59 -25.81
C LYS A 62 9.74 42.18 -25.64
N LEU A 63 11.04 42.02 -25.90
CA LEU A 63 11.75 40.75 -25.73
C LEU A 63 11.85 40.38 -24.23
N LEU A 64 12.05 41.37 -23.36
CA LEU A 64 12.08 41.21 -21.90
C LEU A 64 10.70 40.93 -21.29
N ASP A 65 9.63 41.54 -21.81
CA ASP A 65 8.26 41.19 -21.41
C ASP A 65 7.88 39.77 -21.82
N GLY A 66 8.35 39.32 -23.00
CA GLY A 66 8.23 37.93 -23.44
C GLY A 66 8.97 36.95 -22.53
N LEU A 67 10.23 37.25 -22.18
CA LEU A 67 11.05 36.43 -21.28
C LEU A 67 10.44 36.34 -19.87
N GLY A 68 9.98 37.46 -19.30
CA GLY A 68 9.34 37.46 -17.98
C GLY A 68 8.05 36.63 -17.97
N SER A 69 7.26 36.69 -19.04
CA SER A 69 6.02 35.92 -19.18
C SER A 69 6.30 34.42 -19.33
N GLN A 70 7.28 34.04 -20.16
CA GLN A 70 7.66 32.64 -20.33
C GLN A 70 8.30 32.05 -19.07
N LEU A 71 9.12 32.82 -18.35
CA LEU A 71 9.72 32.38 -17.09
C LEU A 71 8.65 32.19 -16.00
N ALA A 72 7.68 33.09 -15.89
CA ALA A 72 6.57 32.94 -14.95
C ALA A 72 5.75 31.67 -15.24
N VAL A 73 5.45 31.40 -16.52
CA VAL A 73 4.76 30.16 -16.93
C VAL A 73 5.60 28.92 -16.60
N ALA A 74 6.91 28.96 -16.85
CA ALA A 74 7.80 27.84 -16.53
C ALA A 74 7.93 27.59 -15.03
N LEU A 75 8.05 28.65 -14.22
CA LEU A 75 8.10 28.56 -12.76
C LEU A 75 6.78 28.01 -12.19
N GLU A 76 5.65 28.46 -12.71
CA GLU A 76 4.33 27.96 -12.29
C GLU A 76 4.13 26.49 -12.70
N ALA A 77 4.53 26.12 -13.92
CA ALA A 77 4.53 24.73 -14.36
C ALA A 77 5.44 23.85 -13.47
N ASN A 78 6.59 24.37 -13.04
CA ASN A 78 7.52 23.64 -12.18
C ASN A 78 6.97 23.47 -10.75
N LYS A 79 6.30 24.49 -10.19
CA LYS A 79 5.56 24.37 -8.92
C LYS A 79 4.44 23.35 -9.00
N ASN A 80 3.66 23.38 -10.08
CA ASN A 80 2.57 22.43 -10.32
C ASN A 80 3.10 21.00 -10.47
N LEU A 81 4.19 20.80 -11.22
CA LEU A 81 4.84 19.50 -11.35
C LEU A 81 5.38 18.99 -10.03
N ALA A 82 6.00 19.84 -9.21
CA ALA A 82 6.47 19.47 -7.87
C ALA A 82 5.32 19.05 -6.95
N SER A 83 4.18 19.76 -7.01
CA SER A 83 2.97 19.41 -6.26
C SER A 83 2.41 18.05 -6.70
N LEU A 84 2.29 17.82 -8.02
CA LEU A 84 1.82 16.55 -8.58
C LEU A 84 2.75 15.39 -8.21
N LEU A 85 4.07 15.61 -8.20
CA LEU A 85 5.06 14.61 -7.78
C LEU A 85 4.91 14.24 -6.29
N ALA A 86 4.65 15.22 -5.42
CA ALA A 86 4.41 14.99 -4.00
C ALA A 86 3.11 14.22 -3.75
N GLU A 87 2.05 14.55 -4.50
CA GLU A 87 0.76 13.85 -4.44
C GLU A 87 0.90 12.40 -4.96
N GLU A 88 1.54 12.19 -6.09
CA GLU A 88 1.81 10.86 -6.65
C GLU A 88 2.62 9.99 -5.69
N LYS A 89 3.65 10.55 -5.05
CA LYS A 89 4.43 9.85 -4.03
C LYS A 89 3.54 9.42 -2.86
N THR A 90 2.71 10.33 -2.35
CA THR A 90 1.76 10.04 -1.26
C THR A 90 0.74 8.97 -1.66
N ASN A 91 0.23 9.02 -2.89
CA ASN A 91 -0.74 8.06 -3.40
C ASN A 91 -0.14 6.66 -3.58
N ARG A 92 1.10 6.57 -4.10
CA ARG A 92 1.84 5.31 -4.17
C ARG A 92 2.10 4.73 -2.78
N GLU A 93 2.53 5.53 -1.83
CA GLU A 93 2.76 5.08 -0.45
C GLU A 93 1.47 4.50 0.17
N LYS A 94 0.32 5.20 0.02
CA LYS A 94 -0.97 4.69 0.47
C LYS A 94 -1.36 3.38 -0.23
N SER A 95 -1.15 3.29 -1.55
CA SER A 95 -1.46 2.07 -2.32
C SER A 95 -0.60 0.88 -1.89
N VAL A 96 0.68 1.08 -1.62
CA VAL A 96 1.60 0.02 -1.16
C VAL A 96 1.19 -0.46 0.23
N VAL A 97 0.88 0.44 1.15
CA VAL A 97 0.44 0.08 2.51
C VAL A 97 -0.90 -0.67 2.46
N ALA A 98 -1.85 -0.24 1.64
CA ALA A 98 -3.13 -0.92 1.47
C ALA A 98 -2.96 -2.34 0.93
N GLN A 99 -2.12 -2.52 -0.10
CA GLN A 99 -1.83 -3.83 -0.68
C GLN A 99 -1.14 -4.75 0.33
N GLN A 100 -0.11 -4.27 1.02
CA GLN A 100 0.59 -5.05 2.05
C GLN A 100 -0.33 -5.46 3.20
N THR A 101 -1.27 -4.59 3.59
CA THR A 101 -2.25 -4.90 4.63
C THR A 101 -3.23 -5.98 4.18
N ALA A 102 -3.72 -5.90 2.94
CA ALA A 102 -4.60 -6.91 2.35
C ALA A 102 -3.88 -8.26 2.20
N ASP A 103 -2.63 -8.26 1.71
CA ASP A 103 -1.82 -9.46 1.54
C ASP A 103 -1.52 -10.13 2.89
N LYS A 104 -1.20 -9.32 3.91
CA LYS A 104 -1.00 -9.83 5.28
C LYS A 104 -2.29 -10.44 5.82
N ALA A 105 -3.44 -9.78 5.68
CA ALA A 105 -4.72 -10.32 6.14
C ALA A 105 -5.10 -11.64 5.44
N ALA A 106 -4.87 -11.73 4.13
CA ALA A 106 -5.08 -12.96 3.36
C ALA A 106 -4.15 -14.09 3.83
N ARG A 107 -2.88 -13.78 4.09
CA ARG A 107 -1.89 -14.72 4.62
C ARG A 107 -2.26 -15.21 6.02
N ASP A 108 -2.58 -14.29 6.93
CA ASP A 108 -2.96 -14.60 8.32
C ASP A 108 -4.20 -15.50 8.36
N LYS A 109 -5.18 -15.23 7.50
CA LYS A 109 -6.35 -16.09 7.32
C LYS A 109 -5.96 -17.49 6.83
N LYS A 110 -5.12 -17.57 5.80
CA LYS A 110 -4.64 -18.86 5.25
C LYS A 110 -3.92 -19.71 6.32
N ILE A 111 -3.07 -19.07 7.13
CA ILE A 111 -2.38 -19.74 8.25
C ILE A 111 -3.40 -20.23 9.28
N THR A 112 -4.36 -19.39 9.67
CA THR A 112 -5.40 -19.75 10.63
C THR A 112 -6.24 -20.93 10.15
N ASP A 113 -6.69 -20.89 8.90
CA ASP A 113 -7.49 -21.95 8.28
C ASP A 113 -6.71 -23.27 8.21
N THR A 114 -5.42 -23.23 7.86
CA THR A 114 -4.51 -24.39 7.89
C THR A 114 -4.36 -24.97 9.30
N LEU A 115 -4.13 -24.13 10.31
CA LEU A 115 -3.99 -24.57 11.69
C LEU A 115 -5.28 -25.22 12.19
N ASP A 116 -6.43 -24.60 11.94
CA ASP A 116 -7.74 -25.12 12.35
C ASP A 116 -8.04 -26.48 11.72
N LYS A 117 -7.72 -26.64 10.43
CA LYS A 117 -7.89 -27.92 9.72
C LYS A 117 -7.05 -29.01 10.38
N HIS A 118 -5.75 -28.78 10.56
CA HIS A 118 -4.84 -29.80 11.04
C HIS A 118 -4.96 -30.06 12.55
N GLU A 119 -5.38 -29.08 13.35
CA GLU A 119 -5.76 -29.28 14.74
C GLU A 119 -6.98 -30.21 14.84
N LYS A 120 -8.01 -30.02 14.01
CA LYS A 120 -9.20 -30.91 13.95
C LYS A 120 -8.88 -32.32 13.46
N GLU A 121 -7.95 -32.43 12.51
CA GLU A 121 -7.42 -33.72 12.05
C GLU A 121 -6.52 -34.41 13.10
N GLY A 122 -6.23 -33.72 14.21
CA GLY A 122 -5.40 -34.24 15.30
C GLY A 122 -3.91 -34.35 14.94
N LYS A 123 -3.46 -33.66 13.88
CA LYS A 123 -2.07 -33.70 13.39
C LYS A 123 -1.07 -33.12 14.38
N PHE A 124 -1.53 -32.21 15.23
CA PHE A 124 -0.77 -31.66 16.35
C PHE A 124 -1.74 -31.31 17.51
N PRO A 125 -1.26 -31.31 18.76
CA PRO A 125 -2.06 -30.90 19.91
C PRO A 125 -2.26 -29.38 19.93
N LYS A 126 -3.40 -28.89 20.47
CA LYS A 126 -3.69 -27.45 20.58
C LYS A 126 -2.58 -26.62 21.26
N ALA A 127 -1.82 -27.23 22.17
CA ALA A 127 -0.66 -26.60 22.83
C ALA A 127 0.46 -26.21 21.84
N ASP A 128 0.59 -26.92 20.72
CA ASP A 128 1.60 -26.66 19.69
C ASP A 128 1.15 -25.62 18.65
N ARG A 129 -0.08 -25.09 18.74
CA ARG A 129 -0.66 -24.17 17.75
C ARG A 129 0.23 -22.96 17.50
N ALA A 130 0.70 -22.29 18.57
CA ALA A 130 1.55 -21.09 18.45
C ALA A 130 2.91 -21.40 17.77
N LYS A 131 3.45 -22.61 17.99
CA LYS A 131 4.69 -23.06 17.35
C LYS A 131 4.50 -23.26 15.85
N TRP A 132 3.37 -23.84 15.45
CA TRP A 132 3.03 -24.03 14.04
C TRP A 132 2.65 -22.73 13.34
N GLU A 133 1.95 -21.84 14.02
CA GLU A 133 1.65 -20.50 13.54
C GLU A 133 2.94 -19.73 13.22
N LYS A 134 3.93 -19.78 14.12
CA LYS A 134 5.23 -19.16 13.88
C LYS A 134 5.93 -19.75 12.65
N ARG A 135 5.97 -21.08 12.52
CA ARG A 135 6.59 -21.77 11.38
C ARG A 135 5.90 -21.44 10.05
N LEU A 136 4.58 -21.49 9.98
CA LEU A 136 3.82 -21.14 8.77
C LEU A 136 3.98 -19.65 8.38
N ASN A 137 4.24 -18.78 9.37
CA ASN A 137 4.63 -17.38 9.14
C ASN A 137 6.07 -17.21 8.64
N GLU A 138 6.96 -18.19 8.85
CA GLU A 138 8.32 -18.17 8.32
C GLU A 138 8.35 -18.70 6.87
N ASN A 139 7.72 -19.85 6.61
CA ASN A 139 7.60 -20.42 5.26
C ASN A 139 6.31 -21.25 5.13
N PHE A 140 5.27 -20.68 4.53
CA PHE A 140 3.97 -21.35 4.47
C PHE A 140 4.03 -22.68 3.72
N GLU A 141 4.68 -22.73 2.55
CA GLU A 141 4.65 -23.91 1.68
C GLU A 141 5.40 -25.09 2.29
N GLU A 142 6.61 -24.85 2.78
CA GLU A 142 7.45 -25.87 3.41
C GLU A 142 6.79 -26.44 4.67
N TRP A 143 6.36 -25.56 5.58
CA TRP A 143 5.83 -26.00 6.86
C TRP A 143 4.40 -26.54 6.75
N ASN A 144 3.60 -26.12 5.76
CA ASN A 144 2.32 -26.77 5.47
C ASN A 144 2.55 -28.19 4.93
N GLY A 145 3.55 -28.39 4.07
CA GLY A 145 3.94 -29.72 3.61
C GLY A 145 4.37 -30.64 4.75
N GLU A 146 5.15 -30.13 5.71
CA GLU A 146 5.51 -30.90 6.92
C GLU A 146 4.28 -31.24 7.76
N LEU A 147 3.35 -30.31 7.92
CA LEU A 147 2.14 -30.49 8.71
C LEU A 147 1.19 -31.54 8.10
N GLU A 148 1.04 -31.51 6.78
CA GLU A 148 0.24 -32.49 6.03
C GLU A 148 0.81 -33.90 6.14
N ALA A 149 2.15 -34.03 6.04
CA ALA A 149 2.86 -35.29 6.14
C ALA A 149 2.86 -35.90 7.55
N LYS A 150 2.54 -35.12 8.60
CA LYS A 150 2.53 -35.63 9.97
C LYS A 150 1.43 -36.68 10.20
N PRO A 151 1.72 -37.76 10.93
CA PRO A 151 0.67 -38.66 11.41
C PRO A 151 -0.19 -37.95 12.45
N VAL A 152 -1.40 -38.47 12.70
CA VAL A 152 -2.23 -38.04 13.83
C VAL A 152 -1.43 -38.21 15.13
N SER A 153 -1.43 -37.19 15.98
CA SER A 153 -0.72 -37.17 17.25
C SER A 153 -1.16 -38.31 18.18
N LYS A 154 -0.21 -38.82 18.98
CA LYS A 154 -0.48 -39.88 19.96
C LYS A 154 -1.52 -39.45 21.00
N GLU A 155 -1.54 -38.17 21.38
CA GLU A 155 -2.52 -37.63 22.33
C GLU A 155 -3.95 -37.71 21.77
N PHE A 156 -4.14 -37.37 20.49
CA PHE A 156 -5.44 -37.49 19.84
C PHE A 156 -5.86 -38.96 19.62
N GLN A 157 -4.92 -39.84 19.30
CA GLN A 157 -5.17 -41.28 19.21
C GLN A 157 -5.60 -41.88 20.56
N ASN A 158 -4.91 -41.51 21.65
CA ASN A 158 -5.21 -41.98 23.00
C ASN A 158 -6.55 -41.44 23.52
N GLN A 159 -6.91 -40.18 23.20
CA GLN A 159 -8.23 -39.63 23.50
C GLN A 159 -9.35 -40.42 22.82
N LYS A 160 -9.20 -40.79 21.53
CA LYS A 160 -10.20 -41.62 20.84
C LYS A 160 -10.40 -42.97 21.52
N GLN A 161 -9.33 -43.63 21.97
CA GLN A 161 -9.42 -44.94 22.64
C GLN A 161 -10.07 -44.85 24.04
N GLN A 162 -9.78 -43.80 24.81
CA GLN A 162 -10.41 -43.58 26.12
C GLN A 162 -11.92 -43.28 25.99
N SER A 163 -12.32 -42.49 24.99
CA SER A 163 -13.73 -42.25 24.67
C SER A 163 -14.48 -43.54 24.30
N SER A 164 -13.83 -44.45 23.58
CA SER A 164 -14.41 -45.75 23.21
C SER A 164 -14.55 -46.71 24.40
N GLN A 165 -13.63 -46.66 25.38
CA GLN A 165 -13.75 -47.46 26.61
C GLN A 165 -14.84 -46.96 27.55
N GLN A 166 -15.05 -45.64 27.69
CA GLN A 166 -16.18 -45.11 28.47
C GLN A 166 -17.55 -45.43 27.87
N GLN A 167 -17.66 -45.59 26.54
CA GLN A 167 -18.90 -46.06 25.91
C GLN A 167 -19.17 -47.57 26.09
N GLN A 168 -18.16 -48.38 26.39
CA GLN A 168 -18.37 -49.81 26.73
C GLN A 168 -18.64 -50.02 28.23
N SER A 169 -18.10 -49.18 29.12
CA SER A 169 -18.44 -49.24 30.56
C SER A 169 -19.87 -48.79 30.87
N ALA A 170 -20.51 -48.03 29.99
CA ALA A 170 -21.91 -47.62 30.12
C ALA A 170 -22.93 -48.68 29.65
N SER A 171 -22.48 -49.86 29.17
CA SER A 171 -23.35 -50.96 28.71
C SER A 171 -23.23 -52.23 29.59
N GLY A 172 -22.73 -52.08 30.82
CA GLY A 172 -22.63 -53.16 31.82
C GLY A 172 -23.42 -52.83 33.09
N GLY A 173 -24.73 -52.62 32.98
CA GLY A 173 -25.62 -52.40 34.12
C GLY A 173 -27.08 -52.38 33.69
N SER A 174 -27.82 -53.43 34.03
CA SER A 174 -29.22 -53.66 33.67
C SER A 174 -30.16 -52.63 34.28
N GLU A 175 -30.55 -51.64 33.50
CA GLU A 175 -31.91 -51.08 33.52
C GLU A 175 -32.39 -50.98 32.08
N LYS A 176 -33.59 -51.51 31.81
CA LYS A 176 -34.26 -51.38 30.51
C LYS A 176 -34.41 -49.88 30.19
N LYS A 177 -33.46 -49.32 29.45
CA LYS A 177 -33.68 -48.06 28.73
C LYS A 177 -34.49 -48.42 27.48
N GLU A 178 -35.76 -48.05 27.51
CA GLU A 178 -36.61 -48.09 26.31
C GLU A 178 -35.89 -47.35 25.18
N ASN A 179 -35.84 -47.98 24.01
CA ASN A 179 -35.14 -47.44 22.86
C ASN A 179 -35.80 -46.11 22.49
N PRO A 180 -35.09 -44.97 22.45
CA PRO A 180 -35.72 -43.67 22.18
C PRO A 180 -36.42 -43.63 20.82
N ARG A 181 -36.07 -44.52 19.87
CA ARG A 181 -36.82 -44.72 18.63
C ARG A 181 -38.17 -45.42 18.82
N GLU A 182 -38.29 -46.34 19.79
CA GLU A 182 -39.58 -46.96 20.16
C GLU A 182 -40.46 -45.97 20.94
N VAL A 183 -39.88 -45.18 21.84
CA VAL A 183 -40.61 -44.12 22.56
C VAL A 183 -41.22 -43.12 21.56
N LEU A 184 -40.41 -42.64 20.60
CA LEU A 184 -40.89 -41.75 19.54
C LEU A 184 -41.95 -42.41 18.62
N ARG A 185 -41.82 -43.70 18.30
CA ARG A 185 -42.86 -44.41 17.52
C ARG A 185 -44.17 -44.52 18.28
N ASN A 186 -44.12 -44.81 19.58
CA ASN A 186 -45.29 -44.92 20.42
C ASN A 186 -45.96 -43.55 20.63
N GLU A 187 -45.18 -42.47 20.80
CA GLU A 187 -45.71 -41.10 20.87
C GLU A 187 -46.39 -40.66 19.57
N ILE A 188 -45.77 -40.96 18.41
CA ILE A 188 -46.37 -40.65 17.10
C ILE A 188 -47.67 -41.43 16.89
N ALA A 189 -47.70 -42.72 17.25
CA ALA A 189 -48.91 -43.54 17.16
C ALA A 189 -50.04 -43.03 18.09
N SER A 190 -49.69 -42.57 19.30
CA SER A 190 -50.64 -42.00 20.26
C SER A 190 -51.25 -40.68 19.77
N GLN A 191 -50.45 -39.83 19.12
CA GLN A 191 -50.95 -38.59 18.51
C GLN A 191 -51.84 -38.83 17.28
N MET A 192 -51.58 -39.88 16.50
CA MET A 192 -52.40 -40.21 15.33
C MET A 192 -53.76 -40.82 15.70
N ASN A 193 -53.86 -41.55 16.82
CA ASN A 193 -55.15 -42.07 17.32
C ASN A 193 -56.07 -41.00 17.93
N LEU A 194 -55.56 -39.82 18.28
CA LEU A 194 -56.36 -38.70 18.81
C LEU A 194 -56.97 -37.82 17.71
N LYS A 195 -56.59 -38.01 16.44
CA LYS A 195 -57.04 -37.18 15.31
C LYS A 195 -58.11 -37.85 14.42
N THR A 196 -58.66 -38.99 14.82
CA THR A 196 -59.73 -39.69 14.08
C THR A 196 -60.96 -39.93 14.97
N THR A 197 -61.49 -38.85 15.55
CA THR A 197 -62.86 -38.85 16.06
C THR A 197 -63.48 -37.48 15.80
N VAL A 198 -64.07 -37.34 14.61
CA VAL A 198 -65.30 -36.58 14.35
C VAL A 198 -66.20 -37.50 13.54
#